data_AF-A0A7Y5F1W7-F1
#
_entry.id   AF-A0A7Y5F1W7-F1
#
_cell.length_a   1.000
_cell.length_b   1.000
_cell.length_c   1.000
_cell.angle_alpha   90.00
_cell.angle_beta   90.00
_cell.angle_gamma   90.00
#
_symmetry.space_group_name_H-M   'P 1'
#
loop_
_entity.id
_entity.type
_entity.pdbx_description
1 polymer ?
#
loop_
_entity_poly.entity_id
_entity_poly.type
_entity_poly.pdbx_seq_one_letter_code
_entity_poly.pdbx_strand_id
1 'polypeptide(L)'
;MKRNFNDKPTAKYLKAVSMLMELLEDEGADTVKRAYAEAVFERKIQGYKRDMKAPRDSHVCVSRLKGERCPGEKCHSPVCIPGMDHVSEWRKDGKTESIVSQPYRMNLKTLKETVEFCETNGLDAEISVDESWHFPGATLFIEYKKLKEISA
;
A
#
# COMPACT_ATOMS: atom_id res chain seq x y z
N MET A 1 -27.22 -10.00 -8.50
CA MET A 1 -26.33 -9.28 -7.56
C MET A 1 -26.43 -7.79 -7.85
N LYS A 2 -27.02 -6.98 -6.96
CA LYS A 2 -27.08 -5.52 -7.14
C LYS A 2 -25.69 -4.95 -6.83
N ARG A 3 -25.09 -4.21 -7.77
CA ARG A 3 -23.81 -3.53 -7.54
C ARG A 3 -24.09 -2.25 -6.76
N ASN A 4 -23.30 -1.95 -5.72
CA ASN A 4 -23.42 -0.71 -4.95
C ASN A 4 -22.72 0.45 -5.68
N PHE A 5 -23.21 0.81 -6.86
CA PHE A 5 -22.76 2.00 -7.56
C PHE A 5 -23.53 3.24 -7.08
N ASN A 6 -23.13 4.42 -7.56
CA ASN A 6 -23.79 5.65 -7.16
C ASN A 6 -25.24 5.70 -7.70
N ASP A 7 -26.21 5.51 -6.81
CA ASP A 7 -27.65 5.51 -7.15
C ASP A 7 -28.20 6.92 -7.49
N LYS A 8 -27.44 7.99 -7.25
CA LYS A 8 -27.81 9.39 -7.56
C LYS A 8 -26.61 10.14 -8.17
N PRO A 9 -26.20 9.79 -9.42
CA PRO A 9 -25.02 10.37 -10.03
C PRO A 9 -25.23 11.86 -10.37
N THR A 10 -24.23 12.68 -10.10
CA THR A 10 -24.21 14.08 -10.53
C THR A 10 -23.86 14.20 -12.01
N ALA A 11 -24.12 15.35 -12.65
CA ALA A 11 -23.70 15.59 -14.03
C ALA A 11 -22.17 15.42 -14.23
N LYS A 12 -21.36 15.83 -13.25
CA LYS A 12 -19.90 15.62 -13.27
C LYS A 12 -19.53 14.15 -13.22
N TYR A 13 -20.21 13.35 -12.39
CA TYR A 13 -20.00 11.91 -12.31
C TYR A 13 -20.31 11.24 -13.66
N LEU A 14 -21.48 11.54 -14.24
CA LEU A 14 -21.88 10.97 -15.54
C LEU A 14 -20.88 11.33 -16.64
N LYS A 15 -20.41 12.58 -16.67
CA LYS A 15 -19.36 13.00 -17.62
C LYS A 15 -18.07 12.21 -17.42
N ALA A 16 -17.62 12.00 -16.18
CA ALA A 16 -16.42 11.22 -15.90
C ALA A 16 -16.57 9.77 -16.37
N VAL A 17 -17.73 9.13 -16.13
CA VAL A 17 -18.00 7.77 -16.61
C VAL A 17 -17.98 7.70 -18.14
N SER A 18 -18.60 8.66 -18.85
CA SER A 18 -18.57 8.72 -20.32
C SER A 18 -17.15 8.78 -20.86
N MET A 19 -16.32 9.67 -20.32
CA MET A 19 -14.92 9.82 -20.76
C MET A 19 -14.11 8.54 -20.51
N LEU A 20 -14.35 7.84 -19.40
CA LEU A 20 -13.67 6.56 -19.12
C LEU A 20 -14.15 5.44 -20.06
N MET A 21 -15.42 5.47 -20.49
CA MET A 21 -15.94 4.53 -21.49
C MET A 21 -15.35 4.80 -22.88
N GLU A 22 -15.24 6.06 -23.29
CA GLU A 22 -14.58 6.45 -24.54
C GLU A 22 -13.12 6.00 -24.56
N LEU A 23 -12.36 6.28 -23.48
CA LEU A 23 -10.98 5.78 -23.33
C LEU A 23 -10.90 4.25 -23.37
N LEU A 24 -11.90 3.55 -22.82
CA LEU A 24 -11.94 2.09 -22.84
C LEU A 24 -12.10 1.55 -24.26
N GLU A 25 -12.93 2.20 -25.08
CA GLU A 25 -13.19 1.82 -26.47
C GLU A 25 -12.00 2.14 -27.38
N ASP A 26 -11.39 3.32 -27.20
CA ASP A 26 -10.32 3.81 -28.08
C ASP A 26 -8.93 3.25 -27.73
N GLU A 27 -8.62 3.15 -26.43
CA GLU A 27 -7.26 2.87 -25.95
C GLU A 27 -7.17 1.62 -25.04
N GLY A 28 -8.32 1.09 -24.61
CA GLY A 28 -8.39 -0.14 -23.85
C GLY A 28 -8.24 0.03 -22.34
N ALA A 29 -8.35 -1.10 -21.63
CA ALA A 29 -8.52 -1.12 -20.19
C ALA A 29 -7.28 -0.67 -19.39
N ASP A 30 -6.07 -0.79 -19.94
CA ASP A 30 -4.85 -0.34 -19.24
C ASP A 30 -4.80 1.19 -19.13
N THR A 31 -5.12 1.89 -20.22
CA THR A 31 -5.17 3.36 -20.24
C THR A 31 -6.19 3.90 -19.24
N VAL A 32 -7.40 3.32 -19.19
CA VAL A 32 -8.42 3.70 -18.21
C VAL A 32 -7.92 3.55 -16.77
N LYS A 33 -7.21 2.46 -16.45
CA LYS A 33 -6.62 2.25 -15.12
C LYS A 33 -5.58 3.31 -14.80
N ARG A 34 -4.70 3.64 -15.75
CA ARG A 34 -3.67 4.68 -15.57
C ARG A 34 -4.27 6.06 -15.37
N ALA A 35 -5.26 6.43 -16.18
CA ALA A 35 -5.97 7.70 -16.05
C ALA A 35 -6.63 7.85 -14.67
N TYR A 36 -7.29 6.79 -14.17
CA TYR A 36 -7.84 6.77 -12.83
C TYR A 36 -6.73 6.89 -11.76
N ALA A 37 -5.69 6.07 -11.86
CA ALA A 37 -4.58 6.06 -10.91
C ALA A 37 -3.92 7.44 -10.79
N GLU A 38 -3.65 8.10 -11.92
CA GLU A 38 -3.08 9.44 -11.97
C GLU A 38 -4.01 10.48 -11.31
N ALA A 39 -5.30 10.43 -11.60
CA ALA A 39 -6.27 11.37 -11.05
C ALA A 39 -6.40 11.29 -9.51
N VAL A 40 -6.14 10.13 -8.91
CA VAL A 40 -6.28 9.93 -7.46
C VAL A 40 -4.96 9.82 -6.69
N PHE A 41 -3.83 9.65 -7.38
CA PHE A 41 -2.50 9.39 -6.80
C PHE A 41 -2.15 10.35 -5.66
N GLU A 42 -2.13 11.65 -5.96
CA GLU A 42 -1.72 12.69 -5.02
C GLU A 42 -2.59 12.68 -3.76
N ARG A 43 -3.91 12.52 -3.91
CA ARG A 43 -4.82 12.49 -2.77
C ARG A 43 -4.61 11.25 -1.90
N LYS A 44 -4.37 10.08 -2.51
CA LYS A 44 -4.12 8.82 -1.81
C LYS A 44 -2.82 8.90 -1.01
N ILE A 45 -1.70 9.29 -1.64
CA ILE A 45 -0.41 9.39 -0.95
C ILE A 45 -0.40 10.50 0.11
N GLN A 46 -1.10 11.61 -0.11
CA GLN A 46 -1.23 12.68 0.89
C GLN A 46 -2.02 12.25 2.12
N GLY A 47 -3.03 11.38 1.95
CA GLY A 47 -3.75 10.76 3.08
C GLY A 47 -2.79 10.05 4.02
N TYR A 48 -1.92 9.22 3.46
CA TYR A 48 -0.93 8.45 4.22
C TYR A 48 0.21 9.33 4.79
N LYS A 49 0.61 10.38 4.07
CA LYS A 49 1.67 11.32 4.49
C LYS A 49 1.32 12.24 5.66
N ARG A 50 0.04 12.39 6.05
CA ARG A 50 -0.35 13.41 7.05
C ARG A 50 0.46 13.31 8.35
N ASP A 51 0.66 12.10 8.83
CA ASP A 51 1.34 11.85 10.11
C ASP A 51 2.71 11.18 9.95
N MET A 52 3.09 10.83 8.72
CA MET A 52 4.28 10.02 8.44
C MET A 52 5.04 10.53 7.22
N LYS A 53 6.36 10.38 7.24
CA LYS A 53 7.24 10.75 6.13
C LYS A 53 7.99 9.53 5.63
N ALA A 54 7.91 9.27 4.33
CA ALA A 54 8.84 8.38 3.68
C ALA A 54 10.23 9.06 3.64
N PRO A 55 11.28 8.45 4.20
CA PRO A 55 12.64 8.95 4.09
C PRO A 55 13.08 8.89 2.62
N ARG A 56 13.75 9.95 2.14
CA ARG A 56 14.42 9.91 0.84
C ARG A 56 15.61 8.95 0.95
N ASP A 57 15.73 8.03 0.00
CA ASP A 57 16.91 7.19 -0.21
C ASP A 57 17.29 6.22 0.93
N SER A 58 16.35 5.83 1.79
CA SER A 58 16.63 4.81 2.81
C SER A 58 16.15 3.43 2.38
N HIS A 59 17.02 2.43 2.48
CA HIS A 59 16.60 1.02 2.38
C HIS A 59 15.55 0.70 3.43
N VAL A 60 14.67 -0.26 3.17
CA VAL A 60 13.66 -0.72 4.14
C VAL A 60 14.29 -1.67 5.15
N CYS A 61 14.00 -1.48 6.45
CA CYS A 61 14.66 -2.20 7.53
C CYS A 61 13.67 -2.68 8.61
N VAL A 62 13.45 -3.99 8.67
CA VAL A 62 12.56 -4.63 9.66
C VAL A 62 13.07 -4.40 11.09
N SER A 63 14.38 -4.42 11.33
CA SER A 63 14.94 -4.11 12.65
C SER A 63 14.56 -2.71 13.14
N ARG A 64 14.58 -1.69 12.24
CA ARG A 64 14.14 -0.35 12.63
C ARG A 64 12.65 -0.30 12.97
N LEU A 65 11.82 -1.02 12.22
CA LEU A 65 10.38 -1.14 12.53
C LEU A 65 10.15 -1.76 13.92
N LYS A 66 10.98 -2.73 14.31
CA LYS A 66 10.94 -3.32 15.67
C LYS A 66 11.43 -2.37 16.77
N GLY A 67 12.04 -1.24 16.40
CA GLY A 67 12.70 -0.30 17.31
C GLY A 67 14.16 -0.64 17.63
N GLU A 68 14.75 -1.57 16.88
CA GLU A 68 16.14 -1.99 17.01
C GLU A 68 17.06 -1.15 16.11
N ARG A 69 18.36 -1.14 16.40
CA ARG A 69 19.36 -0.53 15.53
C ARG A 69 19.46 -1.32 14.23
N CYS A 70 19.49 -0.64 13.09
CA CYS A 70 19.79 -1.27 11.80
C CYS A 70 21.16 -1.98 11.88
N PRO A 71 21.26 -3.27 11.50
CA PRO A 71 22.51 -4.02 11.56
C PRO A 71 23.54 -3.60 10.48
N GLY A 72 23.30 -2.50 9.76
CA GLY A 72 24.25 -1.90 8.82
C GLY A 72 24.42 -2.74 7.55
N GLU A 73 25.66 -3.02 7.15
CA GLU A 73 25.98 -3.87 5.99
C GLU A 73 25.43 -5.30 6.12
N LYS A 74 25.19 -5.76 7.36
CA LYS A 74 24.53 -7.05 7.66
C LYS A 74 23.01 -6.94 7.66
N CYS A 75 22.46 -5.73 7.48
CA CYS A 75 21.07 -5.58 7.10
C CYS A 75 20.97 -6.08 5.68
N HIS A 76 20.75 -7.39 5.55
CA HIS A 76 20.36 -8.03 4.31
C HIS A 76 19.12 -7.28 3.83
N SER A 77 19.33 -6.30 2.98
CA SER A 77 18.28 -5.62 2.24
C SER A 77 17.95 -6.55 1.07
N PRO A 78 16.81 -7.27 1.06
CA PRO A 78 15.78 -7.37 2.08
C PRO A 78 15.74 -8.77 2.72
N VAL A 79 15.52 -8.86 4.03
CA VAL A 79 14.67 -9.93 4.58
C VAL A 79 13.44 -9.91 3.69
N CYS A 80 13.20 -10.95 2.90
CA CYS A 80 12.12 -10.98 1.91
C CYS A 80 10.79 -10.75 2.62
N ILE A 81 10.37 -9.49 2.74
CA ILE A 81 9.08 -9.14 3.28
C ILE A 81 8.07 -9.80 2.34
N PRO A 82 7.20 -10.67 2.84
CA PRO A 82 6.23 -11.34 2.00
C PRO A 82 5.40 -10.33 1.21
N GLY A 83 5.21 -10.60 -0.08
CA GLY A 83 4.51 -9.68 -0.98
C GLY A 83 5.26 -8.37 -1.24
N MET A 84 6.59 -8.33 -1.08
CA MET A 84 7.43 -7.17 -1.40
C MET A 84 7.29 -6.76 -2.86
N ASP A 85 6.67 -5.62 -3.05
CA ASP A 85 6.55 -4.91 -4.32
C ASP A 85 6.26 -3.43 -4.00
N HIS A 86 6.91 -2.50 -4.69
CA HIS A 86 6.81 -1.06 -4.40
C HIS A 86 6.95 -0.73 -2.90
N VAL A 87 7.91 -1.38 -2.24
CA VAL A 87 8.09 -1.32 -0.79
C VAL A 87 8.69 0.02 -0.36
N SER A 88 8.18 0.56 0.74
CA SER A 88 8.66 1.81 1.34
C SER A 88 8.62 1.77 2.86
N GLU A 89 9.59 2.40 3.50
CA GLU A 89 9.60 2.64 4.94
C GLU A 89 8.93 3.99 5.24
N TRP A 90 8.20 4.07 6.35
CA TRP A 90 7.52 5.30 6.76
C TRP A 90 7.82 5.61 8.22
N ARG A 91 8.12 6.88 8.48
CA ARG A 91 8.59 7.35 9.78
C ARG A 91 7.71 8.40 10.41
N LYS A 92 7.58 8.32 11.73
CA LYS A 92 6.98 9.33 12.60
C LYS A 92 7.97 9.70 13.69
N ASP A 93 8.18 10.99 13.91
CA ASP A 93 9.11 11.51 14.92
C ASP A 93 10.52 10.88 14.86
N GLY A 94 11.01 10.65 13.63
CA GLY A 94 12.34 10.08 13.37
C GLY A 94 12.45 8.55 13.51
N LYS A 95 11.39 7.86 13.93
CA LYS A 95 11.33 6.40 14.10
C LYS A 95 10.53 5.75 12.98
N THR A 96 10.94 4.55 12.57
CA THR A 96 10.15 3.73 11.64
C THR A 96 8.87 3.27 12.33
N GLU A 97 7.73 3.74 11.83
CA GLU A 97 6.41 3.42 12.36
C GLU A 97 5.75 2.31 11.54
N SER A 98 5.99 2.30 10.23
CA SER A 98 5.45 1.28 9.33
C SER A 98 6.39 0.97 8.17
N ILE A 99 6.20 -0.22 7.62
CA ILE A 99 6.72 -0.60 6.30
C ILE A 99 5.51 -0.92 5.43
N VAL A 100 5.46 -0.35 4.24
CA VAL A 100 4.38 -0.55 3.28
C VAL A 100 4.88 -1.36 2.10
N SER A 101 4.09 -2.31 1.64
CA SER A 101 4.22 -3.01 0.36
C SER A 101 2.94 -2.84 -0.46
N GLN A 102 3.04 -2.71 -1.79
CA GLN A 102 1.89 -2.51 -2.67
C GLN A 102 1.91 -3.47 -3.87
N PRO A 103 1.77 -4.79 -3.64
CA PRO A 103 1.79 -5.77 -4.72
C PRO A 103 0.49 -5.79 -5.53
N TYR A 104 0.60 -6.12 -6.81
CA TYR A 104 -0.56 -6.34 -7.68
C TYR A 104 -1.35 -7.61 -7.35
N ARG A 105 -0.75 -8.56 -6.62
CA ARG A 105 -1.38 -9.83 -6.28
C ARG A 105 -0.73 -10.48 -5.05
N MET A 106 -1.53 -11.26 -4.33
CA MET A 106 -1.06 -12.22 -3.35
C MET A 106 -1.77 -13.55 -3.58
N ASN A 107 -1.04 -14.65 -3.44
CA ASN A 107 -1.64 -15.99 -3.42
C ASN A 107 -1.65 -16.54 -1.99
N LEU A 108 -2.26 -17.71 -1.80
CA LEU A 108 -2.33 -18.36 -0.48
C LEU A 108 -0.95 -18.57 0.17
N LYS A 109 0.07 -18.86 -0.64
CA LYS A 109 1.44 -19.04 -0.13
C LYS A 109 1.97 -17.73 0.45
N THR A 110 1.88 -16.62 -0.29
CA THR A 110 2.33 -15.30 0.18
C THR A 110 1.55 -14.82 1.40
N LEU A 111 0.25 -15.11 1.48
CA LEU A 111 -0.55 -14.80 2.68
C LEU A 111 -0.05 -15.56 3.90
N LYS A 112 0.25 -16.86 3.77
CA LYS A 112 0.83 -17.67 4.87
C LYS A 112 2.21 -17.16 5.28
N GLU A 113 3.06 -16.87 4.30
CA GLU A 113 4.39 -16.28 4.56
C GLU A 113 4.26 -14.94 5.30
N THR A 114 3.25 -14.12 4.97
CA THR A 114 2.96 -12.84 5.65
C THR A 114 2.64 -13.06 7.13
N VAL A 115 1.78 -14.03 7.43
CA VAL A 115 1.42 -14.38 8.82
C VAL A 115 2.65 -14.87 9.59
N GLU A 116 3.37 -15.85 9.05
CA GLU A 116 4.58 -16.41 9.67
C GLU A 116 5.66 -15.34 9.91
N PHE A 117 5.84 -14.44 8.94
CA PHE A 117 6.75 -13.31 9.05
C PHE A 117 6.35 -12.38 10.20
N CYS A 118 5.07 -12.08 10.37
CA CYS A 118 4.58 -11.23 11.46
C CYS A 118 4.77 -11.90 12.83
N GLU A 119 4.38 -13.17 12.96
CA GLU A 119 4.54 -13.96 14.18
C GLU A 119 6.01 -14.05 14.62
N THR A 120 6.91 -14.34 13.67
CA THR A 120 8.36 -14.46 13.93
C THR A 120 8.98 -13.14 14.38
N ASN A 121 8.48 -12.01 13.90
CA ASN A 121 9.09 -10.70 14.13
C ASN A 121 8.35 -9.84 15.18
N GLY A 122 7.26 -10.34 15.76
CA GLY A 122 6.42 -9.57 16.70
C GLY A 122 5.78 -8.35 16.02
N LEU A 123 5.31 -8.54 14.79
CA LEU A 123 4.67 -7.50 13.98
C LEU A 123 3.18 -7.81 13.79
N ASP A 124 2.46 -6.82 13.27
CA ASP A 124 1.11 -6.95 12.75
C ASP A 124 1.09 -6.49 11.27
N ALA A 125 0.11 -6.97 10.50
CA ALA A 125 -0.08 -6.61 9.11
C ALA A 125 -1.54 -6.32 8.78
N GLU A 126 -1.79 -5.14 8.21
CA GLU A 126 -3.09 -4.77 7.64
C GLU A 126 -3.03 -4.86 6.11
N ILE A 127 -4.07 -5.46 5.50
CA ILE A 127 -4.20 -5.52 4.04
C ILE A 127 -5.47 -4.75 3.63
N SER A 128 -5.31 -3.75 2.77
CA SER A 128 -6.42 -2.99 2.21
C SER A 128 -6.22 -2.73 0.71
N VAL A 129 -7.28 -2.32 0.03
CA VAL A 129 -7.18 -1.82 -1.37
C VAL A 129 -7.31 -0.31 -1.43
N ASP A 130 -7.99 0.27 -0.44
CA ASP A 130 -8.33 1.69 -0.44
C ASP A 130 -7.14 2.58 -0.11
N GLU A 131 -6.16 2.10 0.66
CA GLU A 131 -5.00 2.91 1.05
C GLU A 131 -3.86 2.87 0.00
N SER A 132 -3.97 2.02 -1.03
CA SER A 132 -2.94 1.89 -2.05
C SER A 132 -2.82 3.16 -2.91
N TRP A 133 -1.60 3.66 -3.09
CA TRP A 133 -1.28 4.82 -3.93
C TRP A 133 -0.40 4.48 -5.14
N HIS A 134 0.32 3.34 -5.18
CA HIS A 134 1.20 3.05 -6.31
C HIS A 134 0.40 2.91 -7.61
N PHE A 135 -0.67 2.10 -7.59
CA PHE A 135 -1.62 2.00 -8.69
C PHE A 135 -3.04 1.78 -8.13
N PRO A 136 -3.69 2.86 -7.65
CA PRO A 136 -4.96 2.79 -6.92
C PRO A 136 -6.03 1.99 -7.66
N GLY A 137 -6.66 1.04 -6.96
CA GLY A 137 -7.68 0.15 -7.53
C GLY A 137 -7.13 -1.07 -8.27
N ALA A 138 -5.81 -1.24 -8.35
CA ALA A 138 -5.18 -2.40 -8.97
C ALA A 138 -4.01 -2.99 -8.17
N THR A 139 -3.39 -2.21 -7.28
CA THR A 139 -2.48 -2.73 -6.25
C THR A 139 -3.20 -2.93 -4.92
N LEU A 140 -2.75 -3.94 -4.16
CA LEU A 140 -3.04 -4.05 -2.75
C LEU A 140 -2.20 -3.01 -1.98
N PHE A 141 -2.53 -2.83 -0.72
CA PHE A 141 -1.75 -2.11 0.26
C PHE A 141 -1.58 -3.03 1.45
N ILE A 142 -0.33 -3.32 1.81
CA ILE A 142 0.04 -4.09 2.99
C ILE A 142 0.85 -3.18 3.88
N GLU A 143 0.40 -2.96 5.10
CA GLU A 143 1.10 -2.18 6.10
C GLU A 143 1.56 -3.07 7.24
N TYR A 144 2.87 -3.18 7.41
CA TYR A 144 3.51 -3.84 8.54
C TYR A 144 3.79 -2.84 9.64
N LYS A 145 3.35 -3.15 10.86
CA LYS A 145 3.56 -2.34 12.07
C LYS A 145 4.08 -3.20 13.21
N LYS A 146 4.66 -2.56 14.22
CA LYS A 146 4.96 -3.25 15.47
C LYS A 146 3.65 -3.72 16.10
N LEU A 147 3.60 -4.97 16.58
CA LEU A 147 2.44 -5.46 17.31
C LEU A 147 2.25 -4.58 18.55
N LYS A 148 1.09 -3.92 18.65
CA LYS A 148 0.76 -3.16 19.85
C LYS A 148 0.44 -4.17 20.95
N GLU A 149 1.18 -4.12 22.06
CA GLU A 149 0.73 -4.82 23.26
C GLU A 149 -0.63 -4.23 23.65
N ILE A 150 -1.67 -5.07 23.64
CA ILE A 150 -2.94 -4.72 24.24
C ILE A 150 -2.65 -4.59 25.74
N SER A 151 -2.67 -3.36 26.24
CA SER A 151 -2.63 -3.11 27.68
C SER A 151 -3.86 -3.78 28.27
N ALA A 152 -3.66 -4.88 28.99
CA ALA A 152 -4.71 -5.56 29.76
C ALA A 152 -5.16 -4.68 30.93
#